data_AF-A0A0F8WVM7-F1
#
_entry.id   AF-A0A0F8WVM7-F1
#
_cell.length_a   1.000
_cell.length_b   1.000
_cell.length_c   1.000
_cell.angle_alpha   90.00
_cell.angle_beta   90.00
_cell.angle_gamma   90.00
#
_symmetry.space_group_name_H-M   'P 1'
#
loop_
_entity.id
_entity.type
_entity.pdbx_description
1 polymer ?
#
loop_
_entity_poly.entity_id
_entity_poly.type
_entity_poly.pdbx_seq_one_letter_code
_entity_poly.pdbx_strand_id
1 'polypeptide(L)'
;MSSTTATQVQTIPLRNTHHEASDSPAGLSACGTGGYEVPGIPKFDDPYKKRQWQLEHMAGAFRVFARKGFTEGTAGHISVRDPVDPSTFWIN
;
A
#
# COMPACT_ATOMS: atom_id res chain seq x y z
N MET A 1 57.32 29.64 -21.71
CA MET A 1 57.33 29.31 -20.28
C MET A 1 56.03 28.60 -19.97
N SER A 2 56.08 27.28 -19.91
CA SER A 2 54.94 26.40 -19.62
C SER A 2 54.53 26.51 -18.15
N SER A 3 53.25 26.70 -17.86
CA SER A 3 52.71 26.51 -16.53
C SER A 3 51.44 25.66 -16.61
N THR A 4 51.56 24.46 -16.08
CA THR A 4 50.59 23.36 -16.05
C THR A 4 49.46 23.67 -15.08
N THR A 5 48.22 23.69 -15.54
CA THR A 5 47.04 23.72 -14.66
C THR A 5 46.70 22.30 -14.24
N ALA A 6 46.84 21.99 -12.95
CA ALA A 6 46.51 20.69 -12.37
C ALA A 6 45.00 20.60 -12.06
N THR A 7 44.33 19.59 -12.60
CA THR A 7 42.93 19.27 -12.29
C THR A 7 42.85 18.57 -10.93
N GLN A 8 42.23 19.22 -9.93
CA GLN A 8 41.97 18.64 -8.62
C GLN A 8 40.63 17.89 -8.63
N VAL A 9 40.67 16.56 -8.52
CA VAL A 9 39.47 15.72 -8.38
C VAL A 9 39.01 15.81 -6.91
N GLN A 10 37.89 16.47 -6.66
CA GLN A 10 37.24 16.44 -5.35
C GLN A 10 36.44 15.14 -5.20
N THR A 11 36.85 14.30 -4.27
CA THR A 11 36.14 13.08 -3.90
C THR A 11 34.94 13.45 -3.04
N ILE A 12 33.73 13.36 -3.59
CA ILE A 12 32.50 13.55 -2.82
C ILE A 12 32.35 12.35 -1.87
N PRO A 13 32.27 12.55 -0.54
CA PRO A 13 32.01 11.44 0.36
C PRO A 13 30.59 10.91 0.11
N LEU A 14 30.49 9.65 -0.32
CA LEU A 14 29.23 8.91 -0.36
C LEU A 14 28.63 8.93 1.05
N ARG A 15 27.51 9.64 1.20
CA ARG A 15 26.73 9.66 2.43
C ARG A 15 26.23 8.24 2.68
N ASN A 16 26.88 7.52 3.59
CA ASN A 16 26.37 6.26 4.13
C ASN A 16 25.06 6.54 4.85
N THR A 17 23.94 6.48 4.12
CA THR A 17 22.64 6.28 4.71
C THR A 17 22.59 4.84 5.19
N HIS A 18 22.87 4.64 6.48
CA HIS A 18 22.39 3.46 7.18
C HIS A 18 20.86 3.54 7.19
N HIS A 19 20.23 3.07 6.11
CA HIS A 19 18.82 2.70 6.15
C HIS A 19 18.78 1.35 6.87
N GLU A 20 18.39 1.40 8.14
CA GLU A 20 17.94 0.24 8.87
C GLU A 20 16.92 -0.51 8.00
N ALA A 21 17.25 -1.76 7.69
CA ALA A 21 16.42 -2.64 6.90
C ALA A 21 15.11 -2.90 7.65
N SER A 22 14.06 -2.13 7.37
CA SER A 22 12.71 -2.62 7.57
C SER A 22 12.43 -3.59 6.43
N ASP A 23 12.27 -4.86 6.80
CA ASP A 23 11.97 -6.05 6.01
C ASP A 23 10.83 -5.82 4.98
N SER A 24 11.13 -5.12 3.89
CA SER A 24 10.25 -5.00 2.72
C SER A 24 10.47 -6.25 1.88
N PRO A 25 9.46 -7.10 1.66
CA PRO A 25 9.62 -8.21 0.74
C PRO A 25 9.75 -7.60 -0.65
N ALA A 26 10.99 -7.53 -1.14
CA ALA A 26 11.34 -7.11 -2.49
C ALA A 26 10.61 -7.90 -3.60
N GLY A 27 9.81 -8.93 -3.24
CA GLY A 27 9.06 -9.76 -4.16
C GLY A 27 7.88 -9.06 -4.86
N LEU A 28 7.11 -8.20 -4.18
CA LEU A 28 5.90 -7.61 -4.78
C LEU A 28 6.19 -6.30 -5.53
N SER A 29 7.01 -5.41 -4.96
CA SER A 29 7.36 -4.12 -5.59
C SER A 29 8.25 -4.30 -6.84
N ALA A 30 8.94 -5.44 -6.97
CA ALA A 30 9.71 -5.78 -8.16
C ALA A 30 8.82 -6.32 -9.30
N CYS A 31 7.61 -6.80 -8.99
CA CYS A 31 6.71 -7.43 -9.96
C CYS A 31 5.50 -6.53 -10.25
N GLY A 32 5.62 -5.65 -11.26
CA GLY A 32 4.46 -5.01 -11.88
C GLY A 32 4.06 -3.61 -11.37
N THR A 33 4.68 -3.11 -10.29
CA THR A 33 4.45 -1.73 -9.79
C THR A 33 5.48 -0.72 -10.30
N GLY A 34 6.39 -1.14 -11.19
CA GLY A 34 7.44 -0.28 -11.74
C GLY A 34 8.45 0.21 -10.69
N GLY A 35 8.62 -0.53 -9.59
CA GLY A 35 9.46 -0.12 -8.46
C GLY A 35 8.74 0.79 -7.45
N TYR A 36 7.44 1.08 -7.63
CA TYR A 36 6.65 1.81 -6.65
C TYR A 36 6.23 0.90 -5.48
N GLU A 37 6.42 1.38 -4.25
CA GLU A 37 5.95 0.70 -3.05
C GLU A 37 4.43 0.88 -2.91
N VAL A 38 3.68 -0.21 -3.13
CA VAL A 38 2.24 -0.21 -2.89
C VAL A 38 2.01 -0.44 -1.39
N PRO A 39 1.34 0.48 -0.68
CA PRO A 39 1.07 0.31 0.73
C PRO A 39 0.19 -0.93 0.93
N GLY A 40 0.59 -1.80 1.86
CA GLY A 40 -0.19 -2.97 2.24
C GLY A 40 -1.46 -2.61 3.02
N ILE A 41 -2.21 -3.64 3.43
CA ILE A 41 -3.35 -3.48 4.33
C ILE A 41 -2.85 -2.92 5.67
N PRO A 42 -3.43 -1.83 6.19
CA PRO A 42 -3.02 -1.29 7.48
C PRO A 42 -3.21 -2.30 8.62
N LYS A 43 -2.30 -2.29 9.60
CA LYS A 43 -2.45 -3.02 10.85
C LYS A 43 -3.19 -2.15 11.86
N PHE A 44 -4.08 -2.76 12.65
CA PHE A 44 -4.90 -2.08 13.64
C PHE A 44 -4.75 -2.79 14.99
N ASP A 45 -4.48 -2.02 16.03
CA ASP A 45 -4.47 -2.54 17.41
C ASP A 45 -5.89 -2.59 18.01
N ASP A 46 -6.77 -1.71 17.54
CA ASP A 46 -8.17 -1.63 17.97
C ASP A 46 -9.09 -2.32 16.94
N PRO A 47 -9.82 -3.39 17.34
CA PRO A 47 -10.70 -4.11 16.43
C PRO A 47 -11.88 -3.25 15.93
N TYR A 48 -12.30 -2.22 16.68
CA TYR A 48 -13.35 -1.30 16.24
C TYR A 48 -12.86 -0.36 15.14
N LYS A 49 -11.60 0.10 15.20
CA LYS A 49 -10.99 0.86 14.10
C LYS A 49 -10.83 0.01 12.85
N LYS A 50 -10.44 -1.25 13.01
CA LYS A 50 -10.40 -2.22 11.91
C LYS A 50 -11.78 -2.41 11.27
N ARG A 51 -12.83 -2.54 12.09
CA ARG A 51 -14.22 -2.63 11.61
C ARG A 51 -14.59 -1.40 10.79
N GLN A 52 -14.36 -0.19 11.31
CA GLN A 52 -14.67 1.06 10.61
C GLN A 52 -13.99 1.11 9.24
N TRP A 53 -12.67 0.87 9.20
CA TRP A 53 -11.90 0.82 7.96
C TRP A 53 -12.45 -0.21 6.97
N GLN A 54 -12.80 -1.40 7.44
CA GLN A 54 -13.32 -2.48 6.60
C GLN A 54 -14.69 -2.14 6.00
N LEU A 55 -15.59 -1.54 6.78
CA LEU A 55 -16.91 -1.11 6.31
C LEU A 55 -16.82 0.04 5.29
N GLU A 56 -15.92 0.99 5.51
CA GLU A 56 -15.63 2.06 4.54
C GLU A 56 -15.11 1.48 3.21
N HIS A 57 -14.22 0.49 3.27
CA HIS A 57 -13.69 -0.19 2.09
C HIS A 57 -14.75 -1.03 1.37
N MET A 58 -15.61 -1.74 2.12
CA MET A 58 -16.75 -2.47 1.55
C MET A 58 -17.69 -1.50 0.81
N ALA A 59 -18.01 -0.36 1.41
CA ALA A 59 -18.80 0.68 0.77
C ALA A 59 -18.09 1.29 -0.46
N GLY A 60 -16.76 1.37 -0.45
CA GLY A 60 -15.94 1.74 -1.61
C GLY A 60 -16.03 0.72 -2.75
N ALA A 61 -15.96 -0.57 -2.44
CA ALA A 61 -16.08 -1.65 -3.41
C ALA A 61 -17.41 -1.60 -4.17
N PHE A 62 -18.54 -1.43 -3.45
CA PHE A 62 -19.85 -1.26 -4.09
C PHE A 62 -19.89 -0.06 -5.07
N ARG A 63 -19.31 1.08 -4.68
CA ARG A 63 -19.24 2.27 -5.56
C ARG A 63 -18.40 2.01 -6.81
N VAL A 64 -17.30 1.26 -6.69
CA VAL A 64 -16.47 0.89 -7.83
C VAL A 64 -17.23 -0.07 -8.76
N PHE A 65 -17.90 -1.09 -8.20
CA PHE A 65 -18.69 -2.05 -8.98
C PHE A 65 -19.81 -1.36 -9.77
N ALA A 66 -20.54 -0.44 -9.13
CA ALA A 66 -21.56 0.36 -9.79
C ALA A 66 -20.98 1.21 -10.94
N ARG A 67 -19.84 1.89 -10.71
CA ARG A 67 -19.18 2.69 -11.76
C ARG A 67 -18.61 1.87 -12.91
N LYS A 68 -18.28 0.60 -12.67
CA LYS A 68 -17.75 -0.32 -13.68
C LYS A 68 -18.84 -1.09 -14.43
N GLY A 69 -20.12 -0.91 -14.08
CA GLY A 69 -21.24 -1.60 -14.72
C GLY A 69 -21.35 -3.08 -14.34
N PHE A 70 -20.81 -3.48 -13.18
CA PHE A 70 -20.90 -4.87 -12.69
C PHE A 70 -22.19 -5.14 -11.91
N THR A 71 -23.09 -4.16 -11.84
CA THR A 71 -24.36 -4.25 -11.12
C THR A 71 -25.46 -4.78 -12.03
N GLU A 72 -26.18 -5.80 -11.57
CA GLU A 72 -27.40 -6.30 -12.22
C GLU A 72 -28.61 -5.99 -11.32
N GLY A 73 -29.19 -4.79 -11.47
CA GLY A 73 -30.28 -4.34 -10.60
C GLY A 73 -29.89 -4.35 -9.12
N THR A 74 -30.69 -5.03 -8.29
CA THR A 74 -30.41 -5.25 -6.84
C THR A 74 -29.68 -6.56 -6.57
N ALA A 75 -29.24 -7.27 -7.62
CA ALA A 75 -28.54 -8.54 -7.47
C ALA A 75 -27.08 -8.33 -7.05
N GLY A 76 -26.54 -9.31 -6.34
CA GLY A 76 -25.18 -9.31 -5.84
C GLY A 76 -25.08 -8.94 -4.35
N HIS A 77 -24.11 -9.55 -3.68
CA HIS A 77 -23.79 -9.23 -2.29
C HIS A 77 -22.28 -9.31 -2.07
N ILE A 78 -21.78 -8.44 -1.19
CA ILE A 78 -20.42 -8.53 -0.64
C ILE A 78 -20.58 -8.69 0.86
N SER A 79 -19.94 -9.73 1.41
CA SER A 79 -19.90 -9.94 2.85
C SER A 79 -18.48 -9.83 3.38
N VAL A 80 -18.34 -9.25 4.57
CA VAL A 80 -17.06 -9.18 5.30
C VAL A 80 -17.26 -9.67 6.73
N ARG A 81 -16.35 -10.53 7.20
CA ARG A 81 -16.40 -11.04 8.57
C ARG A 81 -16.05 -9.93 9.55
N ASP A 82 -16.85 -9.77 10.59
CA ASP A 82 -16.62 -8.74 11.59
C ASP A 82 -15.34 -9.01 12.41
N PRO A 83 -14.41 -8.05 12.54
CA PRO A 83 -13.19 -8.25 13.33
C PRO A 83 -13.40 -8.24 14.85
N VAL A 84 -14.57 -7.79 15.34
CA VAL A 84 -14.88 -7.73 16.78
C VAL A 84 -15.63 -9.00 17.21
N ASP A 85 -16.65 -9.42 16.46
CA ASP A 85 -17.34 -10.71 16.64
C ASP A 85 -17.18 -11.59 15.39
N PRO A 86 -16.18 -12.48 15.37
CA PRO A 86 -15.89 -13.33 14.21
C PRO A 86 -17.01 -14.29 13.81
N SER A 87 -18.05 -14.48 14.64
CA SER A 87 -19.22 -15.29 14.31
C SER A 87 -20.24 -14.55 13.42
N THR A 88 -20.06 -13.24 13.24
CA THR A 88 -20.97 -12.37 12.50
C THR A 88 -20.35 -11.82 11.22
N PHE A 89 -21.21 -11.38 10.30
CA PHE A 89 -20.83 -10.81 9.01
C PHE A 89 -21.61 -9.52 8.75
N TRP A 90 -20.96 -8.59 8.07
CA TRP A 90 -21.59 -7.42 7.47
C TRP A 90 -21.94 -7.72 6.02
N ILE A 91 -23.13 -7.30 5.58
CA ILE A 91 -23.67 -7.47 4.23
C ILE A 91 -24.46 -6.22 3.85
N ASN A 92 -24.68 -5.99 2.55
CA ASN A 92 -25.52 -4.91 2.03
C ASN A 92 -27.03 -5.16 2.20
#